data_AF-A0A166JMZ0-F1
#
_entry.id   AF-A0A166JMZ0-F1
#
_cell.length_a   1.000
_cell.length_b   1.000
_cell.length_c   1.000
_cell.angle_alpha   90.00
_cell.angle_beta   90.00
_cell.angle_gamma   90.00
#
_symmetry.space_group_name_H-M   'P 1'
#
loop_
_entity.id
_entity.type
_entity.pdbx_description
1 polymer ?
#
loop_
_entity_poly.entity_id
_entity_poly.type
_entity_poly.pdbx_seq_one_letter_code
_entity_poly.pdbx_strand_id
1 'polypeptide(L)'
;MFYNTGIFTYIWLVMNKKGLHRRGKVQLIDGTHHYHKMKKSLGNKRNELSPEHITELVRLYGDFEQNGISEVQKDGQTEQPICSKIFDNRDFGFLKITVERPLRLNFQVSQERLALLWEQSAFQNLATTKKLK
;
A
#
# COMPACT_ATOMS: atom_id res chain seq x y z
N MET A 1 1.56 16.20 9.27
CA MET A 1 0.41 15.29 9.04
C MET A 1 -0.85 16.12 8.86
N PHE A 2 -1.65 15.83 7.82
CA PHE A 2 -2.81 16.63 7.43
C PHE A 2 -3.81 16.80 8.60
N TYR A 3 -4.42 17.98 8.70
CA TYR A 3 -5.26 18.38 9.85
C TYR A 3 -6.65 17.74 9.88
N ASN A 4 -7.08 17.06 8.81
CA ASN A 4 -8.42 16.49 8.70
C ASN A 4 -8.48 14.95 8.68
N THR A 5 -7.35 14.25 8.74
CA THR A 5 -7.30 12.78 8.60
C THR A 5 -6.41 12.15 9.65
N GLY A 6 -6.83 11.03 10.24
CA GLY A 6 -6.01 10.21 11.16
C GLY A 6 -5.07 9.23 10.47
N ILE A 7 -4.89 9.34 9.15
CA ILE A 7 -4.06 8.44 8.35
C ILE A 7 -2.60 8.93 8.40
N PHE A 8 -1.66 8.00 8.44
CA PHE A 8 -0.23 8.31 8.31
C PHE A 8 0.08 9.10 7.04
N THR A 9 0.96 10.08 7.16
CA THR A 9 1.46 10.84 6.00
C THR A 9 2.79 10.27 5.56
N TYR A 10 2.91 10.00 4.26
CA TYR A 10 4.14 9.57 3.62
C TYR A 10 4.59 10.65 2.63
N ILE A 11 5.90 10.88 2.54
CA ILE A 11 6.50 11.83 1.60
C ILE A 11 7.40 11.02 0.66
N TRP A 12 7.15 11.13 -0.63
CA TRP A 12 7.94 10.46 -1.66
C TRP A 12 8.88 11.44 -2.34
N LEU A 13 10.18 11.19 -2.23
CA LEU A 13 11.21 11.91 -2.98
C LEU A 13 11.62 11.05 -4.18
N VAL A 14 11.30 11.50 -5.39
CA VAL A 14 11.56 10.77 -6.62
C VAL A 14 12.53 11.56 -7.49
N MET A 15 13.60 10.92 -7.95
CA MET A 15 14.59 11.53 -8.83
C MET A 15 15.06 10.53 -9.88
N ASN A 16 15.03 10.96 -11.15
CA ASN A 16 15.49 10.15 -12.28
C ASN A 16 17.03 10.13 -12.42
N LYS A 17 17.71 11.18 -11.93
CA LYS A 17 19.16 11.35 -12.02
C LYS A 17 19.87 11.04 -10.70
N LYS A 18 19.69 9.82 -10.15
CA LYS A 18 20.40 9.38 -8.94
C LYS A 18 21.91 9.29 -9.17
N GLY A 19 22.69 9.74 -8.18
CA GLY A 19 24.14 9.50 -8.10
C GLY A 19 24.43 8.00 -8.09
N LEU A 20 25.61 7.60 -8.57
CA LEU A 20 25.95 6.19 -8.82
C LEU A 20 25.64 5.29 -7.61
N HIS A 21 26.01 5.73 -6.39
CA HIS A 21 25.81 4.96 -5.16
C HIS A 21 24.32 4.76 -4.76
N ARG A 22 23.37 5.55 -5.29
CA ARG A 22 21.92 5.43 -4.98
C ARG A 22 21.10 4.79 -6.08
N ARG A 23 21.69 4.48 -7.24
CA ARG A 23 20.96 3.91 -8.38
C ARG A 23 20.46 2.50 -8.04
N GLY A 24 19.22 2.20 -8.43
CA GLY A 24 18.60 0.91 -8.17
C GLY A 24 18.20 0.68 -6.70
N LYS A 25 18.36 1.69 -5.83
CA LYS A 25 18.04 1.60 -4.40
C LYS A 25 16.91 2.53 -3.99
N VAL A 26 16.18 2.12 -2.96
CA VAL A 26 15.18 2.91 -2.23
C VAL A 26 15.67 3.08 -0.79
N GLN A 27 15.62 4.30 -0.27
CA GLN A 27 15.84 4.56 1.15
C GLN A 27 14.48 4.81 1.80
N LEU A 28 14.17 4.06 2.85
CA LEU A 28 13.02 4.32 3.71
C LEU A 28 13.51 4.96 5.01
N ILE A 29 12.93 6.11 5.34
CA ILE A 29 13.21 6.83 6.58
C ILE A 29 11.93 6.86 7.40
N ASP A 30 11.96 6.26 8.59
CA ASP A 30 10.87 6.30 9.55
C ASP A 30 11.02 7.52 10.47
N GLY A 31 10.21 8.54 10.18
CA GLY A 31 10.12 9.77 10.95
C GLY A 31 8.96 9.80 11.96
N THR A 32 8.33 8.67 12.27
CA THR A 32 7.07 8.63 13.04
C THR A 32 7.22 9.19 14.45
N HIS A 33 8.42 9.10 15.04
CA HIS A 33 8.72 9.59 16.39
C HIS A 33 9.50 10.93 16.40
N HIS A 34 9.74 11.53 15.23
CA HIS A 34 10.38 12.84 15.10
C HIS A 34 9.33 13.94 15.15
N TYR A 35 8.79 14.21 16.32
CA TYR A 35 7.82 15.28 16.51
C TYR A 35 7.79 15.74 17.96
N HIS A 36 7.24 16.92 18.18
CA HIS A 36 6.72 17.30 19.48
C HIS A 36 5.22 17.54 19.41
N LYS A 37 4.56 17.35 20.55
CA LYS A 37 3.12 17.56 20.67
C LYS A 37 2.84 19.06 20.59
N MET A 38 1.86 19.43 19.78
CA MET A 38 1.42 20.82 19.66
C MET A 38 0.70 21.25 20.94
N LYS A 39 0.89 22.52 21.34
CA LYS A 39 0.16 23.12 22.48
C LYS A 39 -1.36 23.17 22.23
N LYS A 40 -1.76 23.47 20.99
CA LYS A 40 -3.15 23.48 20.53
C LYS A 40 -3.27 22.62 19.28
N SER A 41 -4.20 21.67 19.30
CA SER A 41 -4.45 20.82 18.13
C SER A 41 -5.14 21.60 17.03
N LEU A 42 -4.87 21.25 15.76
CA LEU A 42 -5.57 21.78 14.59
C LEU A 42 -6.33 20.63 13.92
N GLY A 43 -7.63 20.52 14.24
CA GLY A 43 -8.42 19.35 13.86
C GLY A 43 -7.81 18.06 14.44
N ASN A 44 -7.51 17.10 13.57
CA ASN A 44 -6.85 15.84 13.91
C ASN A 44 -5.32 15.96 14.02
N LYS A 45 -4.71 17.08 13.60
CA LYS A 45 -3.26 17.27 13.72
C LYS A 45 -2.89 17.65 15.16
N ARG A 46 -2.10 16.78 15.80
CA ARG A 46 -1.60 16.96 17.18
C ARG A 46 -0.08 17.08 17.28
N ASN A 47 0.63 16.77 16.22
CA ASN A 47 2.09 16.68 16.19
C ASN A 47 2.67 17.68 15.19
N GLU A 48 3.86 18.19 15.49
CA GLU A 48 4.62 19.03 14.56
C GLU A 48 6.11 18.69 14.55
N LEU A 49 6.72 18.88 13.38
CA LEU A 49 8.15 18.71 13.17
C LEU A 49 8.83 20.02 13.59
N SER A 50 9.84 19.93 14.45
CA SER A 50 10.68 21.06 14.82
C SER A 50 11.84 21.18 13.80
N PRO A 51 12.57 22.31 13.78
CA PRO A 51 13.78 22.43 12.97
C PRO A 51 14.80 21.33 13.23
N GLU A 52 14.93 20.88 14.48
CA GLU A 52 15.84 19.80 14.89
C GLU A 52 15.40 18.46 14.31
N HIS A 53 14.10 18.14 14.40
CA HIS A 53 13.52 16.95 13.79
C HIS A 53 13.75 16.92 12.26
N ILE A 54 13.57 18.06 11.59
CA ILE A 54 13.80 18.18 10.14
C ILE A 54 15.29 17.97 9.83
N THR A 55 16.17 18.61 10.59
CA THR A 55 17.63 18.49 10.42
C THR A 55 18.07 17.04 10.55
N GLU A 56 17.56 16.32 11.54
CA GLU A 56 17.90 14.92 11.75
C GLU A 56 17.40 14.00 10.62
N LEU A 57 16.17 14.19 10.15
CA LEU A 57 15.66 13.43 9.01
C LEU A 57 16.43 13.73 7.72
N VAL A 58 16.87 14.98 7.53
CA VAL A 58 17.71 15.40 6.40
C VAL A 58 19.11 14.78 6.51
N ARG A 59 19.69 14.71 7.72
CA ARG A 59 20.95 14.00 7.98
C ARG A 59 20.83 12.54 7.59
N LEU A 60 19.84 11.82 8.10
CA LEU A 60 19.58 10.42 7.74
C LEU A 60 19.46 10.21 6.22
N TYR A 61 18.76 11.11 5.53
CA TYR A 61 18.67 11.11 4.07
C TYR A 61 20.02 11.34 3.38
N GLY A 62 20.80 12.30 3.88
CA GLY A 62 22.12 12.67 3.35
C GLY A 62 23.13 11.53 3.49
N ASP A 63 23.21 10.93 4.67
CA ASP A 63 24.16 9.88 5.02
C ASP A 63 23.96 8.64 4.13
N PHE A 64 22.70 8.26 3.87
CA PHE A 64 22.36 7.09 3.03
C PHE A 64 23.12 5.84 3.47
N GLU A 65 23.02 5.55 4.75
CA GLU A 65 23.61 4.37 5.37
C GLU A 65 22.56 3.31 5.67
N GLN A 66 23.00 2.06 5.60
CA GLN A 66 22.18 0.92 6.01
C GLN A 66 22.04 0.92 7.53
N ASN A 67 20.81 0.80 8.01
CA ASN A 67 20.48 0.80 9.43
C ASN A 67 20.84 2.10 10.16
N GLY A 68 20.67 3.26 9.51
CA GLY A 68 20.89 4.56 10.14
C GLY A 68 20.01 4.74 11.38
N ILE A 69 20.64 5.10 12.50
CA ILE A 69 19.99 5.30 13.79
C ILE A 69 19.73 6.79 14.04
N SER A 70 18.67 7.08 14.79
CA SER A 70 18.34 8.42 15.28
C SER A 70 17.87 8.31 16.71
N GLU A 71 18.26 9.27 17.55
CA GLU A 71 17.66 9.41 18.86
C GLU A 71 16.22 9.93 18.72
N VAL A 72 15.27 9.31 19.41
CA VAL A 72 13.86 9.72 19.43
C VAL A 72 13.28 9.59 20.83
N GLN A 73 12.29 10.44 21.13
CA GLN A 73 11.49 10.35 22.36
C GLN A 73 10.25 9.51 22.10
N LYS A 74 10.14 8.36 22.79
CA LYS A 74 8.99 7.47 22.69
C LYS A 74 8.47 7.17 24.10
N ASP A 75 7.20 7.48 24.33
CA ASP A 75 6.53 7.27 25.63
C ASP A 75 7.29 7.83 26.86
N GLY A 76 8.02 8.93 26.66
CA GLY A 76 8.80 9.60 27.71
C GLY A 76 10.19 9.00 27.95
N GLN A 77 10.63 8.07 27.09
CA GLN A 77 11.96 7.49 27.12
C GLN A 77 12.74 7.85 25.86
N THR A 78 14.05 8.03 26.03
CA THR A 78 14.99 8.23 24.93
C THR A 78 15.39 6.86 24.36
N GLU A 79 15.13 6.62 23.08
CA GLU A 79 15.54 5.42 22.36
C GLU A 79 16.38 5.78 21.13
N GLN A 80 17.18 4.83 20.64
CA GLN A 80 17.96 4.97 19.39
C GLN A 80 17.60 3.87 18.38
N PRO A 81 16.37 3.87 17.84
CA PRO A 81 15.95 2.89 16.85
C PRO A 81 16.64 3.10 15.50
N ILE A 82 16.60 2.06 14.67
CA ILE A 82 16.93 2.16 13.26
C ILE A 82 15.81 2.93 12.55
N CYS A 83 16.13 4.13 12.09
CA CYS A 83 15.22 5.03 11.40
C CYS A 83 15.47 5.11 9.89
N SER A 84 16.60 4.61 9.38
CA SER A 84 16.89 4.58 7.95
C SER A 84 17.31 3.19 7.50
N LYS A 85 16.67 2.69 6.43
CA LYS A 85 17.04 1.43 5.77
C LYS A 85 17.09 1.61 4.28
N ILE A 86 18.04 0.93 3.64
CA ILE A 86 18.21 0.90 2.20
C ILE A 86 17.81 -0.47 1.68
N PHE A 87 17.07 -0.46 0.60
CA PHE A 87 16.50 -1.62 -0.05
C PHE A 87 16.78 -1.58 -1.54
N ASP A 88 16.68 -2.72 -2.19
CA ASP A 88 16.71 -2.79 -3.64
C ASP A 88 15.36 -2.37 -4.22
N ASN A 89 15.37 -1.68 -5.37
CA ASN A 89 14.14 -1.30 -6.07
C ASN A 89 13.22 -2.51 -6.33
N ARG A 90 13.81 -3.71 -6.51
CA ARG A 90 13.08 -4.95 -6.76
C ARG A 90 12.27 -5.42 -5.55
N ASP A 91 12.66 -5.03 -4.33
CA ASP A 91 11.96 -5.39 -3.10
C ASP A 91 10.55 -4.76 -3.04
N PHE A 92 10.35 -3.66 -3.78
CA PHE A 92 9.06 -2.98 -3.92
C PHE A 92 8.35 -3.30 -5.26
N GLY A 93 8.82 -4.32 -5.98
CA GLY A 93 8.20 -4.75 -7.22
C GLY A 93 6.80 -5.31 -6.95
N PHE A 94 5.80 -4.79 -7.66
CA PHE A 94 4.46 -5.37 -7.69
C PHE A 94 4.26 -6.11 -9.01
N LEU A 95 3.99 -7.41 -8.95
CA LEU A 95 3.67 -8.24 -10.12
C LEU A 95 2.21 -8.66 -10.05
N LYS A 96 1.41 -8.19 -11.01
CA LYS A 96 0.06 -8.68 -11.23
C LYS A 96 0.12 -9.83 -12.24
N ILE A 97 0.01 -11.05 -11.75
CA ILE A 97 0.00 -12.26 -12.60
C ILE A 97 -1.44 -12.73 -12.74
N THR A 98 -1.95 -12.70 -13.97
CA THR A 98 -3.22 -13.34 -14.28
C THR A 98 -2.99 -14.84 -14.41
N VAL A 99 -3.56 -15.62 -13.49
CA VAL A 99 -3.56 -17.08 -13.60
C VAL A 99 -4.86 -17.51 -14.25
N GLU A 100 -4.77 -17.96 -15.49
CA GLU A 100 -5.91 -18.56 -16.19
C GLU A 100 -6.03 -20.03 -15.79
N ARG A 101 -7.26 -20.44 -15.52
CA ARG A 101 -7.60 -21.83 -15.27
C ARG A 101 -8.37 -22.36 -16.46
N PRO A 102 -8.07 -23.57 -16.96
CA PRO A 102 -8.85 -24.16 -18.01
C PRO A 102 -10.29 -24.32 -17.54
N LEU A 103 -11.23 -23.98 -18.41
CA LEU A 103 -12.66 -24.13 -18.14
C LEU A 103 -12.97 -25.61 -17.93
N ARG A 104 -13.26 -26.01 -16.69
CA ARG A 104 -13.67 -27.38 -16.35
C ARG A 104 -15.19 -27.46 -16.37
N LEU A 105 -15.76 -27.90 -17.48
CA LEU A 105 -17.20 -28.16 -17.60
C LEU A 105 -17.48 -29.62 -17.28
N ASN A 106 -18.45 -29.85 -16.40
CA ASN A 106 -18.98 -31.19 -16.11
C ASN A 106 -20.18 -31.45 -17.03
N PHE A 107 -19.92 -32.03 -18.19
CA PHE A 107 -20.98 -32.49 -19.09
C PHE A 107 -21.26 -33.96 -18.83
N GLN A 108 -22.42 -34.24 -18.27
CA GLN A 108 -22.99 -35.57 -18.23
C GLN A 108 -24.44 -35.44 -18.71
N VAL A 109 -24.77 -36.18 -19.77
CA VAL A 109 -26.15 -36.33 -20.22
C VAL A 109 -26.74 -37.50 -19.43
N SER A 110 -27.50 -37.21 -18.39
CA SER A 110 -28.28 -38.19 -17.63
C SER A 110 -29.75 -37.80 -17.67
N GLN A 111 -30.65 -38.76 -17.42
CA GLN A 111 -32.08 -38.46 -17.42
C GLN A 111 -32.44 -37.41 -16.35
N GLU A 112 -31.80 -37.47 -15.19
CA GLU A 112 -32.01 -36.51 -14.10
C GLU A 112 -31.61 -35.09 -14.53
N ARG A 113 -30.48 -34.94 -15.23
CA ARG A 113 -30.00 -33.63 -15.70
C ARG A 113 -30.80 -33.10 -16.88
N LEU A 114 -31.33 -33.97 -17.73
CA LEU A 114 -32.25 -33.60 -18.81
C LEU A 114 -33.60 -33.12 -18.26
N ALA A 115 -34.09 -33.71 -17.17
CA ALA A 115 -35.30 -33.24 -16.51
C ALA A 115 -35.11 -31.79 -15.99
N LEU A 116 -33.98 -31.51 -15.32
CA LEU A 116 -33.64 -30.17 -14.83
C LEU A 116 -33.48 -29.12 -15.94
N LEU A 117 -33.14 -29.54 -17.17
CA LEU A 117 -32.99 -28.64 -18.32
C LEU A 117 -34.33 -27.96 -18.68
N TRP A 118 -35.43 -28.69 -18.59
CA TRP A 118 -36.77 -28.19 -18.92
C TRP A 118 -37.31 -27.19 -17.89
N GLU A 119 -36.75 -27.20 -16.68
CA GLU A 119 -37.07 -26.23 -15.63
C GLU A 119 -36.32 -24.89 -15.80
N GLN A 120 -35.26 -24.86 -16.62
CA GLN A 120 -34.51 -23.63 -16.84
C GLN A 120 -35.33 -22.63 -17.66
N SER A 121 -35.45 -21.42 -17.14
CA SER A 121 -36.20 -20.34 -17.78
C SER A 121 -35.72 -20.04 -19.20
N ALA A 122 -34.43 -20.20 -19.48
CA ALA A 122 -33.88 -20.07 -20.83
C ALA A 122 -34.53 -21.03 -21.84
N PHE A 123 -34.82 -22.28 -21.44
CA PHE A 123 -35.49 -23.27 -22.27
C PHE A 123 -37.01 -23.07 -22.31
N GLN A 124 -37.63 -22.72 -21.18
CA GLN A 124 -39.05 -22.38 -21.15
C GLN A 124 -39.38 -21.20 -22.07
N ASN A 125 -38.47 -20.23 -22.14
CA ASN A 125 -38.61 -19.05 -22.99
C ASN A 125 -38.43 -19.33 -24.49
N LEU A 126 -37.91 -20.51 -24.89
CA LEU A 126 -37.89 -20.93 -26.29
C LEU A 126 -39.27 -21.37 -26.77
N ALA A 127 -40.09 -21.92 -25.87
CA ALA A 127 -41.44 -22.38 -26.19
C ALA A 127 -42.46 -21.21 -26.23
N THR A 128 -42.12 -20.05 -25.66
CA THR A 128 -42.97 -18.87 -25.67
C THR A 128 -42.61 -17.97 -26.84
N THR A 129 -43.47 -17.96 -27.86
CA THR A 129 -43.30 -17.09 -29.02
C THR A 129 -43.35 -15.63 -28.59
N LYS A 130 -42.26 -14.86 -28.79
CA LYS A 130 -42.28 -13.40 -28.68
C LYS A 130 -43.06 -12.81 -29.86
N LYS A 131 -44.39 -12.89 -29.82
CA LYS A 131 -45.23 -12.10 -30.72
C LYS A 131 -45.08 -10.63 -30.31
N LEU A 132 -44.35 -9.84 -31.09
CA LEU A 132 -44.41 -8.39 -31.00
C LEU A 132 -45.85 -7.96 -31.31
N LYS A 133 -46.43 -7.15 -30.43
CA LYS A 133 -47.65 -6.39 -30.71
C LYS A 133 -47.35 -5.27 -31.68
#